data_AF-A0A2H9NAT4-F1
#
_entry.id   AF-A0A2H9NAT4-F1
#
_cell.length_a   1.000
_cell.length_b   1.000
_cell.length_c   1.000
_cell.angle_alpha   90.00
_cell.angle_beta   90.00
_cell.angle_gamma   90.00
#
_symmetry.space_group_name_H-M   'P 1'
#
loop_
_entity.id
_entity.type
_entity.pdbx_description
1 polymer ?
#
loop_
_entity_poly.entity_id
_entity_poly.type
_entity_poly.pdbx_seq_one_letter_code
_entity_poly.pdbx_strand_id
1 'polypeptide(L)'
;MITESEKTKILTKARAKDPELFGADWPAQYKIIVNTPFQSIGKYYNMILKELREFGFKNLTKVNQALSASPTSAFYADVAQRKAYAKEQFDKGQGLINGIIQQVMKLIYSLKEFDLILDIFKRLESSDDSEKLAAELNLRRIWLDEVDVKKGRGSIHTISTAQGMEFVSLRDSFLVIKDLRSIDELTVNDRVKRILKDRFSEYSDWKKAYKKDIEGRKKIQKEYLRNQVESLKMQLEWVKPYYTLMQQLEIDTGVANPDLLAGVDTNIIK
;
A
#
# COMPACT_ATOMS: atom_id res chain seq x y z
N MET A 1 -24.79 5.23 2.85
CA MET A 1 -26.01 4.70 3.49
C MET A 1 -25.98 5.10 4.96
N ILE A 2 -27.08 5.64 5.47
CA ILE A 2 -27.22 5.93 6.90
C ILE A 2 -27.56 4.60 7.58
N THR A 3 -26.75 4.19 8.55
CA THR A 3 -27.02 2.98 9.34
C THR A 3 -28.31 3.16 10.16
N GLU A 4 -29.00 2.07 10.52
CA GLU A 4 -30.21 2.18 11.37
C GLU A 4 -29.92 2.92 12.71
N SER A 5 -28.69 2.80 13.22
CA SER A 5 -28.20 3.57 14.37
C SER A 5 -28.18 5.09 14.09
N GLU A 6 -27.69 5.51 12.92
CA GLU A 6 -27.65 6.92 12.55
C GLU A 6 -29.05 7.46 12.22
N LYS A 7 -29.92 6.66 11.60
CA LYS A 7 -31.33 7.01 11.36
C LYS A 7 -32.06 7.28 12.68
N THR A 8 -31.84 6.43 13.67
CA THR A 8 -32.37 6.61 15.02
C THR A 8 -31.84 7.91 15.66
N LYS A 9 -30.53 8.19 15.54
CA LYS A 9 -29.94 9.44 16.05
C LYS A 9 -30.52 10.70 15.39
N ILE A 10 -30.77 10.65 14.08
CA ILE A 10 -31.37 11.76 13.33
C ILE A 10 -32.82 11.99 13.80
N LEU A 11 -33.60 10.92 13.95
CA LEU A 11 -34.98 10.97 14.43
C LEU A 11 -35.06 11.52 15.87
N THR A 12 -34.14 11.10 16.76
CA THR A 12 -34.07 11.61 18.13
C THR A 12 -33.70 13.09 18.18
N LYS A 13 -32.74 13.54 17.35
CA LYS A 13 -32.39 14.97 17.23
C LYS A 13 -33.53 15.82 16.66
N ALA A 14 -34.27 15.30 15.68
CA ALA A 14 -35.42 15.98 15.11
C ALA A 14 -36.54 16.16 16.15
N ARG A 15 -36.84 15.10 16.92
CA ARG A 15 -37.83 15.14 18.00
C ARG A 15 -37.50 16.16 19.09
N ALA A 16 -36.21 16.27 19.44
CA ALA A 16 -35.74 17.23 20.43
C ALA A 16 -35.86 18.69 19.98
N LYS A 17 -35.93 18.94 18.66
CA LYS A 17 -35.92 20.30 18.10
C LYS A 17 -37.31 20.94 18.05
N ASP A 18 -38.36 20.15 17.81
CA ASP A 18 -39.74 20.66 17.73
C ASP A 18 -40.77 19.67 18.34
N PRO A 19 -40.83 19.52 19.68
CA PRO A 19 -41.60 18.47 20.35
C PRO A 19 -43.11 18.47 20.03
N GLU A 20 -43.69 19.64 19.76
CA GLU A 20 -45.13 19.85 19.52
C GLU A 20 -45.58 19.36 18.14
N LEU A 21 -44.66 19.18 17.18
CA LEU A 21 -44.95 18.65 15.84
C LEU A 21 -45.09 17.12 15.82
N PHE A 22 -44.79 16.43 16.92
CA PHE A 22 -44.69 14.97 16.97
C PHE A 22 -45.82 14.36 17.80
N GLY A 23 -46.90 13.97 17.12
CA GLY A 23 -48.04 13.24 17.71
C GLY A 23 -47.71 11.80 18.13
N ALA A 24 -48.72 11.09 18.64
CA ALA A 24 -48.58 9.72 19.18
C ALA A 24 -48.04 8.69 18.18
N ASP A 25 -48.29 8.89 16.88
CA ASP A 25 -47.91 7.97 15.80
C ASP A 25 -46.54 8.30 15.15
N TRP A 26 -45.69 9.07 15.85
CA TRP A 26 -44.36 9.42 15.35
C TRP A 26 -43.33 8.28 15.55
N PRO A 27 -42.49 7.96 14.53
CA PRO A 27 -42.44 8.57 13.20
C PRO A 27 -43.53 8.04 12.27
N ALA A 28 -44.37 8.95 11.76
CA ALA A 28 -45.39 8.62 10.78
C ALA A 28 -44.70 8.21 9.46
N GLN A 29 -44.97 6.99 9.00
CA GLN A 29 -44.45 6.47 7.75
C GLN A 29 -45.51 6.57 6.67
N TYR A 30 -45.21 7.31 5.61
CA TYR A 30 -46.10 7.46 4.46
C TYR A 30 -45.49 6.74 3.26
N LYS A 31 -46.26 5.83 2.64
CA LYS A 31 -45.85 5.09 1.44
C LYS A 31 -46.55 5.68 0.22
N ILE A 32 -45.79 6.09 -0.78
CA ILE A 32 -46.30 6.56 -2.07
C ILE A 32 -45.89 5.55 -3.14
N ILE A 33 -46.87 4.98 -3.84
CA ILE A 33 -46.64 4.04 -4.94
C ILE A 33 -47.01 4.77 -6.23
N VAL A 34 -46.04 4.91 -7.14
CA VAL A 34 -46.24 5.54 -8.45
C VAL A 34 -46.08 4.46 -9.50
N ASN A 35 -47.15 4.16 -10.23
CA ASN A 35 -47.14 3.20 -11.34
C ASN A 35 -47.26 3.97 -12.66
N THR A 36 -46.14 4.16 -13.35
CA THR A 36 -46.13 4.86 -14.64
C THR A 36 -45.24 4.12 -15.64
N PRO A 37 -45.79 3.67 -16.78
CA PRO A 37 -45.03 2.88 -17.74
C PRO A 37 -43.98 3.67 -18.55
N PHE A 38 -44.04 5.02 -18.56
CA PHE A 38 -43.19 5.84 -19.44
C PHE A 38 -42.61 7.12 -18.80
N GLN A 39 -42.84 7.38 -17.51
CA GLN A 39 -42.33 8.59 -16.86
C GLN A 39 -41.27 8.26 -15.81
N SER A 40 -40.20 9.06 -15.80
CA SER A 40 -39.18 8.97 -14.75
C SER A 40 -39.79 9.27 -13.38
N ILE A 41 -39.53 8.39 -12.42
CA ILE A 41 -39.88 8.57 -10.99
C ILE A 41 -39.37 9.90 -10.45
N GLY A 42 -38.28 10.44 -11.03
CA GLY A 42 -37.65 11.69 -10.63
C GLY A 42 -38.58 12.89 -10.74
N LYS A 43 -39.49 12.90 -11.72
CA LYS A 43 -40.50 13.97 -11.86
C LYS A 43 -41.44 13.98 -10.66
N TYR A 44 -42.00 12.83 -10.29
CA TYR A 44 -42.90 12.69 -9.15
C TYR A 44 -42.19 12.97 -7.83
N TYR A 45 -40.97 12.46 -7.67
CA TYR A 45 -40.13 12.75 -6.51
C TYR A 45 -39.91 14.27 -6.33
N ASN A 46 -39.55 14.98 -7.41
CA ASN A 46 -39.34 16.42 -7.35
C ASN A 46 -40.64 17.20 -7.10
N MET A 47 -41.77 16.74 -7.66
CA MET A 47 -43.09 17.33 -7.38
C MET A 47 -43.43 17.19 -5.88
N ILE A 48 -43.33 15.99 -5.33
CA ILE A 48 -43.63 15.73 -3.91
C ILE A 48 -42.68 16.54 -3.01
N LEU A 49 -41.38 16.58 -3.33
CA LEU A 49 -40.45 17.42 -2.58
C LEU A 49 -40.79 18.90 -2.63
N LYS A 50 -41.27 19.40 -3.77
CA LYS A 50 -41.69 20.80 -3.93
C LYS A 50 -42.89 21.09 -3.04
N GLU A 51 -43.92 20.24 -3.11
CA GLU A 51 -45.12 20.36 -2.25
C GLU A 51 -44.74 20.33 -0.77
N LEU A 52 -43.93 19.36 -0.33
CA LEU A 52 -43.48 19.29 1.07
C LEU A 52 -42.73 20.55 1.52
N ARG A 53 -41.92 21.14 0.65
CA ARG A 53 -41.24 22.41 0.95
C ARG A 53 -42.22 23.57 1.05
N GLU A 54 -43.24 23.61 0.17
CA GLU A 54 -44.31 24.61 0.20
C GLU A 54 -45.16 24.49 1.48
N PHE A 55 -45.40 23.27 1.97
CA PHE A 55 -46.03 23.01 3.28
C PHE A 55 -45.15 23.34 4.49
N GLY A 56 -43.91 23.82 4.29
CA GLY A 56 -43.03 24.29 5.37
C GLY A 56 -41.97 23.28 5.85
N PHE A 57 -41.87 22.08 5.25
CA PHE A 57 -40.83 21.12 5.59
C PHE A 57 -39.47 21.52 4.99
N LYS A 58 -38.65 22.22 5.77
CA LYS A 58 -37.34 22.76 5.33
C LYS A 58 -36.17 21.77 5.45
N ASN A 59 -36.24 20.80 6.35
CA ASN A 59 -35.14 19.87 6.67
C ASN A 59 -35.37 18.47 6.09
N LEU A 60 -35.60 18.37 4.79
CA LEU A 60 -35.81 17.08 4.11
C LEU A 60 -34.45 16.43 3.78
N THR A 61 -34.22 15.22 4.27
CA THR A 61 -32.99 14.43 4.00
C THR A 61 -33.35 13.12 3.32
N LYS A 62 -32.74 12.82 2.18
CA LYS A 62 -32.88 11.52 1.53
C LYS A 62 -32.10 10.47 2.33
N VAL A 63 -32.81 9.48 2.88
CA VAL A 63 -32.21 8.46 3.77
C VAL A 63 -31.71 7.24 2.99
N ASN A 64 -32.47 6.80 1.98
CA ASN A 64 -32.13 5.62 1.18
C ASN A 64 -32.63 5.77 -0.27
N GLN A 65 -32.06 4.96 -1.16
CA GLN A 65 -32.57 4.68 -2.49
C GLN A 65 -32.42 3.18 -2.72
N ALA A 66 -33.52 2.44 -2.61
CA ALA A 66 -33.56 1.06 -3.06
C ALA A 66 -33.85 1.05 -4.57
N LEU A 67 -33.02 0.33 -5.31
CA LEU A 67 -33.25 0.05 -6.73
C LEU A 67 -33.75 -1.40 -6.82
N SER A 68 -34.92 -1.59 -7.41
CA SER A 68 -35.47 -2.91 -7.74
C SER A 68 -35.89 -2.86 -9.19
N ALA A 69 -35.54 -3.89 -9.95
CA ALA A 69 -35.87 -3.98 -11.37
C ALA A 69 -35.92 -5.44 -11.78
N SER A 70 -36.82 -5.78 -12.71
CA SER A 70 -36.78 -7.10 -13.33
C SER A 70 -35.43 -7.28 -14.04
N PRO A 71 -34.74 -8.44 -13.91
CA PRO A 71 -33.51 -8.74 -14.64
C PRO A 71 -33.64 -8.61 -16.17
N THR A 72 -34.86 -8.72 -16.70
CA THR A 72 -35.17 -8.60 -18.13
C THR A 72 -35.53 -7.17 -18.56
N SER A 73 -35.58 -6.20 -17.64
CA SER A 73 -35.92 -4.81 -17.96
C SER A 73 -34.76 -4.07 -18.64
N ALA A 74 -35.08 -3.10 -19.50
CA ALA A 74 -34.08 -2.21 -20.11
C ALA A 74 -33.35 -1.36 -19.06
N PHE A 75 -34.05 -0.95 -17.99
CA PHE A 75 -33.45 -0.24 -16.87
C PHE A 75 -32.40 -1.08 -16.14
N TYR A 76 -32.69 -2.37 -15.87
CA TYR A 76 -31.72 -3.29 -15.28
C TYR A 76 -30.47 -3.40 -16.16
N ALA A 77 -30.63 -3.52 -17.48
CA ALA A 77 -29.49 -3.59 -18.40
C ALA A 77 -28.60 -2.33 -18.38
N ASP A 78 -29.18 -1.12 -18.36
CA ASP A 78 -28.43 0.14 -18.26
C ASP A 78 -27.69 0.26 -16.92
N VAL A 79 -28.37 -0.02 -15.80
CA VAL A 79 -27.75 0.02 -14.46
C VAL A 79 -26.64 -1.02 -14.35
N ALA A 80 -26.84 -2.23 -14.87
CA ALA A 80 -25.83 -3.28 -14.90
C ALA A 80 -24.61 -2.87 -15.73
N GLN A 81 -24.81 -2.23 -16.89
CA GLN A 81 -23.72 -1.72 -17.73
C GLN A 81 -22.91 -0.64 -17.01
N ARG A 82 -23.57 0.32 -16.35
CA ARG A 82 -22.90 1.37 -15.57
C ARG A 82 -22.14 0.79 -14.37
N LYS A 83 -22.73 -0.19 -13.68
CA LYS A 83 -22.08 -0.91 -12.57
C LYS A 83 -20.86 -1.68 -13.06
N ALA A 84 -20.95 -2.34 -14.22
CA ALA A 84 -19.84 -3.05 -14.84
C ALA A 84 -18.68 -2.10 -15.19
N TYR A 85 -18.97 -0.94 -15.78
CA TYR A 85 -17.96 0.09 -16.04
C TYR A 85 -17.29 0.58 -14.75
N ALA A 86 -18.08 0.91 -13.71
CA ALA A 86 -17.55 1.33 -12.42
C ALA A 86 -16.67 0.25 -11.79
N LYS A 87 -17.08 -1.02 -11.88
CA LYS A 87 -16.29 -2.17 -11.43
C LYS A 87 -14.98 -2.29 -12.18
N GLU A 88 -14.97 -2.15 -13.50
CA GLU A 88 -13.75 -2.25 -14.30
C GLU A 88 -12.72 -1.17 -13.90
N GLN A 89 -13.17 0.08 -13.70
CA GLN A 89 -12.29 1.17 -13.25
C GLN A 89 -11.79 0.94 -11.82
N PHE A 90 -12.66 0.45 -10.94
CA PHE A 90 -12.29 0.08 -9.58
C PHE A 90 -11.22 -1.03 -9.59
N ASP A 91 -11.43 -2.11 -10.33
CA ASP A 91 -10.50 -3.24 -10.42
C ASP A 91 -9.13 -2.80 -10.99
N LYS A 92 -9.13 -1.96 -12.03
CA LYS A 92 -7.90 -1.35 -12.58
C LYS A 92 -7.12 -0.57 -11.52
N GLY A 93 -7.82 0.29 -10.78
CA GLY A 93 -7.21 1.06 -9.70
C GLY A 93 -6.72 0.21 -8.54
N GLN A 94 -7.44 -0.85 -8.17
CA GLN A 94 -6.99 -1.85 -7.20
C GLN A 94 -5.68 -2.53 -7.63
N GLY A 95 -5.56 -2.87 -8.92
CA GLY A 95 -4.32 -3.39 -9.49
C GLY A 95 -3.13 -2.43 -9.29
N LEU A 96 -3.34 -1.14 -9.56
CA LEU A 96 -2.31 -0.11 -9.35
C LEU A 96 -1.96 0.05 -7.86
N ILE A 97 -2.96 0.11 -6.99
CA ILE A 97 -2.77 0.21 -5.53
C ILE A 97 -1.94 -0.96 -5.01
N ASN A 98 -2.29 -2.19 -5.39
CA ASN A 98 -1.54 -3.38 -5.00
C ASN A 98 -0.08 -3.33 -5.51
N GLY A 99 0.13 -2.86 -6.75
CA GLY A 99 1.46 -2.65 -7.30
C GLY A 99 2.29 -1.66 -6.48
N ILE A 100 1.69 -0.54 -6.06
CA ILE A 100 2.36 0.47 -5.23
C ILE A 100 2.67 -0.10 -3.83
N ILE A 101 1.74 -0.80 -3.20
CA ILE A 101 1.95 -1.42 -1.87
C ILE A 101 3.14 -2.38 -1.91
N GLN A 102 3.22 -3.25 -2.93
CA GLN A 102 4.35 -4.16 -3.07
C GLN A 102 5.69 -3.43 -3.26
N GLN A 103 5.69 -2.32 -4.00
CA GLN A 103 6.89 -1.47 -4.14
C GLN A 103 7.29 -0.82 -2.82
N VAL A 104 6.33 -0.26 -2.07
CA VAL A 104 6.55 0.32 -0.74
C VAL A 104 7.17 -0.71 0.21
N MET A 105 6.64 -1.93 0.24
CA MET A 105 7.20 -3.01 1.07
C MET A 105 8.67 -3.29 0.73
N LYS A 106 8.99 -3.43 -0.56
CA LYS A 106 10.38 -3.64 -1.02
C LYS A 106 11.30 -2.49 -0.59
N LEU A 107 10.84 -1.24 -0.70
CA LEU A 107 11.61 -0.06 -0.29
C LEU A 107 11.87 -0.04 1.22
N ILE A 108 10.87 -0.38 2.04
CA ILE A 108 11.03 -0.46 3.49
C ILE A 108 12.11 -1.49 3.86
N TYR A 109 12.09 -2.67 3.24
CA TYR A 109 13.11 -3.69 3.47
C TYR A 109 14.52 -3.19 3.09
N SER A 110 14.68 -2.61 1.90
CA SER A 110 15.98 -2.06 1.48
C SER A 110 16.47 -0.92 2.38
N LEU A 111 15.58 -0.03 2.82
CA LEU A 111 15.94 1.04 3.75
C LEU A 111 16.43 0.50 5.09
N LYS A 112 15.77 -0.54 5.62
CA LYS A 112 16.18 -1.23 6.85
C LYS A 112 17.55 -1.90 6.69
N GLU A 113 17.79 -2.54 5.55
CA GLU A 113 19.09 -3.12 5.23
C GLU A 113 20.20 -2.07 5.19
N PHE A 114 19.95 -0.92 4.55
CA PHE A 114 20.89 0.20 4.55
C PHE A 114 21.13 0.76 5.95
N ASP A 115 20.10 0.83 6.80
CA ASP A 115 20.26 1.21 8.21
C ASP A 115 21.22 0.27 8.96
N LEU A 116 21.07 -1.05 8.77
CA LEU A 116 21.97 -2.04 9.37
C LEU A 116 23.41 -1.87 8.90
N ILE A 117 23.63 -1.68 7.61
CA ILE A 117 24.98 -1.49 7.04
C ILE A 117 25.61 -0.19 7.56
N LEU A 118 24.85 0.91 7.58
CA LEU A 118 25.34 2.19 8.09
C LEU A 118 25.62 2.14 9.59
N ASP A 119 24.91 1.32 10.35
CA ASP A 119 25.21 1.08 11.76
C ASP A 119 26.60 0.45 11.94
N ILE A 120 26.99 -0.49 11.07
CA ILE A 120 28.35 -1.05 11.07
C ILE A 120 29.39 0.08 10.86
N PHE A 121 29.14 0.99 9.92
CA PHE A 121 30.02 2.14 9.70
C PHE A 121 30.07 3.12 10.88
N LYS A 122 28.97 3.29 11.63
CA LYS A 122 28.98 4.08 12.86
C LYS A 122 29.82 3.42 13.95
N ARG A 123 29.71 2.10 14.11
CA ARG A 123 30.50 1.33 15.10
C ARG A 123 32.00 1.36 14.81
N LEU A 124 32.40 1.47 13.53
CA LEU A 124 33.81 1.72 13.17
C LEU A 124 34.35 3.04 13.75
N GLU A 125 33.48 4.01 14.03
CA GLU A 125 33.81 5.32 14.58
C GLU A 125 33.62 5.36 16.12
N SER A 126 33.24 4.24 16.75
CA SER A 126 33.06 4.12 18.21
C SER A 126 34.35 4.43 18.97
N SER A 127 34.29 4.67 20.28
CA SER A 127 35.49 4.75 21.13
C SER A 127 35.96 3.39 21.62
N ASP A 128 35.07 2.38 21.64
CA ASP A 128 35.40 1.01 22.08
C ASP A 128 36.13 0.24 20.96
N ASP A 129 37.36 -0.18 21.26
CA ASP A 129 38.18 -0.94 20.32
C ASP A 129 37.58 -2.32 19.97
N SER A 130 36.82 -2.93 20.87
CA SER A 130 36.12 -4.19 20.62
C SER A 130 35.00 -4.02 19.59
N GLU A 131 34.24 -2.92 19.70
CA GLU A 131 33.19 -2.59 18.73
C GLU A 131 33.75 -2.27 17.35
N LYS A 132 34.84 -1.48 17.30
CA LYS A 132 35.55 -1.21 16.03
C LYS A 132 36.03 -2.48 15.37
N LEU A 133 36.66 -3.37 16.14
CA LEU A 133 37.17 -4.65 15.64
C LEU A 133 36.03 -5.50 15.06
N ALA A 134 34.92 -5.63 15.81
CA ALA A 134 33.75 -6.38 15.35
C ALA A 134 33.13 -5.78 14.07
N ALA A 135 33.03 -4.45 13.99
CA ALA A 135 32.52 -3.76 12.81
C ALA A 135 33.43 -3.94 11.58
N GLU A 136 34.75 -3.83 11.77
CA GLU A 136 35.74 -4.05 10.71
C GLU A 136 35.71 -5.50 10.20
N LEU A 137 35.59 -6.48 11.10
CA LEU A 137 35.43 -7.89 10.73
C LEU A 137 34.14 -8.13 9.94
N ASN A 138 33.03 -7.49 10.34
CA ASN A 138 31.76 -7.61 9.61
C ASN A 138 31.88 -7.04 8.18
N LEU A 139 32.52 -5.87 7.99
CA LEU A 139 32.72 -5.31 6.66
C LEU A 139 33.62 -6.17 5.77
N ARG A 140 34.67 -6.77 6.35
CA ARG A 140 35.52 -7.72 5.60
C ARG A 140 34.75 -8.94 5.17
N ARG A 141 33.87 -9.47 6.03
CA ARG A 141 32.98 -10.60 5.68
C ARG A 141 32.04 -10.23 4.54
N ILE A 142 31.34 -9.09 4.65
CA ILE A 142 30.49 -8.58 3.57
C ILE A 142 31.28 -8.46 2.26
N TRP A 143 32.49 -7.91 2.31
CA TRP A 143 33.32 -7.77 1.11
C TRP A 143 33.73 -9.14 0.52
N LEU A 144 34.08 -10.11 1.36
CA LEU A 144 34.41 -11.46 0.90
C LEU A 144 33.20 -12.11 0.19
N ASP A 145 32.02 -11.99 0.79
CA ASP A 145 30.79 -12.62 0.33
C ASP A 145 30.20 -11.93 -0.92
N GLU A 146 30.39 -10.61 -1.07
CA GLU A 146 29.73 -9.81 -2.13
C GLU A 146 30.67 -9.35 -3.26
N VAL A 147 31.97 -9.17 -2.97
CA VAL A 147 32.93 -8.58 -3.90
C VAL A 147 33.99 -9.59 -4.31
N ASP A 148 34.68 -10.18 -3.34
CA ASP A 148 35.78 -11.10 -3.62
C ASP A 148 35.28 -12.38 -4.31
N VAL A 149 34.10 -12.88 -3.96
CA VAL A 149 33.48 -14.05 -4.60
C VAL A 149 33.37 -13.89 -6.13
N LYS A 150 33.19 -12.66 -6.63
CA LYS A 150 33.07 -12.36 -8.08
C LYS A 150 34.37 -12.59 -8.84
N LYS A 151 35.50 -12.71 -8.14
CA LYS A 151 36.80 -13.08 -8.74
C LYS A 151 36.90 -14.59 -9.05
N GLY A 152 35.88 -15.38 -8.72
CA GLY A 152 35.81 -16.81 -9.03
C GLY A 152 37.01 -17.56 -8.46
N ARG A 153 37.81 -18.18 -9.33
CA ARG A 153 39.03 -18.92 -8.96
C ARG A 153 40.10 -18.07 -8.25
N GLY A 154 40.03 -16.74 -8.40
CA GLY A 154 40.94 -15.79 -7.75
C GLY A 154 40.44 -15.20 -6.43
N SER A 155 39.27 -15.66 -5.94
CA SER A 155 38.74 -15.28 -4.63
C SER A 155 39.57 -15.89 -3.50
N ILE A 156 39.70 -15.17 -2.39
CA ILE A 156 40.33 -15.64 -1.15
C ILE A 156 39.70 -16.95 -0.70
N HIS A 157 38.37 -17.09 -0.75
CA HIS A 157 37.71 -18.34 -0.41
C HIS A 157 38.19 -19.50 -1.27
N THR A 158 38.16 -19.37 -2.59
CA THR A 158 38.57 -20.46 -3.49
C THR A 158 40.07 -20.73 -3.41
N ILE A 159 40.91 -19.70 -3.31
CA ILE A 159 42.37 -19.86 -3.18
C ILE A 159 42.70 -20.61 -1.87
N SER A 160 42.06 -20.22 -0.76
CA SER A 160 42.31 -20.82 0.56
C SER A 160 41.86 -22.28 0.68
N THR A 161 40.87 -22.71 -0.10
CA THR A 161 40.31 -24.07 -0.01
C THR A 161 40.75 -25.00 -1.15
N ALA A 162 41.03 -24.48 -2.35
CA ALA A 162 41.17 -25.29 -3.56
C ALA A 162 42.59 -25.35 -4.14
N GLN A 163 43.50 -24.44 -3.77
CA GLN A 163 44.84 -24.33 -4.38
C GLN A 163 45.97 -24.93 -3.52
N GLY A 164 45.63 -25.83 -2.58
CA GLY A 164 46.60 -26.58 -1.79
C GLY A 164 46.92 -25.97 -0.41
N MET A 165 47.80 -26.63 0.34
CA MET A 165 48.13 -26.27 1.73
C MET A 165 48.80 -24.90 1.89
N GLU A 166 49.35 -24.33 0.81
CA GLU A 166 50.11 -23.08 0.85
C GLU A 166 49.28 -21.80 1.09
N PHE A 167 47.95 -21.87 0.94
CA PHE A 167 47.04 -20.73 1.11
C PHE A 167 46.02 -20.89 2.24
N VAL A 168 46.14 -21.93 3.07
CA VAL A 168 45.14 -22.24 4.11
C VAL A 168 44.94 -21.06 5.07
N SER A 169 46.03 -20.35 5.42
CA SER A 169 45.97 -19.19 6.31
C SER A 169 45.56 -17.88 5.63
N LEU A 170 45.34 -17.84 4.31
CA LEU A 170 45.07 -16.60 3.57
C LEU A 170 43.81 -15.90 4.08
N ARG A 171 42.72 -16.66 4.28
CA ARG A 171 41.44 -16.12 4.77
C ARG A 171 41.57 -15.54 6.16
N ASP A 172 42.14 -16.30 7.09
CA ASP A 172 42.27 -15.88 8.49
C ASP A 172 43.23 -14.69 8.60
N SER A 173 44.33 -14.70 7.84
CA SER A 173 45.25 -13.56 7.75
C SER A 173 44.52 -12.30 7.27
N PHE A 174 43.69 -12.38 6.23
CA PHE A 174 42.92 -11.24 5.73
C PHE A 174 41.96 -10.64 6.76
N LEU A 175 41.38 -11.47 7.63
CA LEU A 175 40.47 -11.02 8.68
C LEU A 175 41.20 -10.31 9.85
N VAL A 176 42.47 -10.65 10.10
CA VAL A 176 43.22 -10.15 11.26
C VAL A 176 44.13 -8.95 10.93
N ILE A 177 44.57 -8.80 9.68
CA ILE A 177 45.48 -7.72 9.29
C ILE A 177 44.88 -6.32 9.48
N LYS A 178 45.67 -5.43 10.09
CA LYS A 178 45.25 -4.05 10.41
C LYS A 178 45.62 -3.06 9.32
N ASP A 179 46.79 -3.22 8.73
CA ASP A 179 47.35 -2.30 7.74
C ASP A 179 48.36 -3.02 6.82
N LEU A 180 48.77 -2.33 5.75
CA LEU A 180 49.70 -2.90 4.75
C LEU A 180 51.07 -3.29 5.31
N ARG A 181 51.56 -2.64 6.38
CA ARG A 181 52.85 -2.95 7.01
C ARG A 181 52.74 -4.23 7.83
N SER A 182 51.61 -4.41 8.53
CA SER A 182 51.34 -5.65 9.30
C SER A 182 51.36 -6.92 8.42
N ILE A 183 51.16 -6.79 7.10
CA ILE A 183 51.24 -7.92 6.16
C ILE A 183 52.69 -8.38 5.97
N ASP A 184 53.66 -7.46 6.00
CA ASP A 184 55.07 -7.78 5.82
C ASP A 184 55.65 -8.55 7.02
N GLU A 185 55.10 -8.31 8.20
CA GLU A 185 55.46 -8.97 9.47
C GLU A 185 54.90 -10.39 9.60
N LEU A 186 53.96 -10.80 8.76
CA LEU A 186 53.37 -12.15 8.82
C LEU A 186 54.41 -13.23 8.48
N THR A 187 54.41 -14.31 9.26
CA THR A 187 55.22 -15.52 8.99
C THR A 187 54.51 -16.43 7.98
N VAL A 188 54.24 -15.93 6.79
CA VAL A 188 53.59 -16.64 5.67
C VAL A 188 54.40 -16.50 4.39
N ASN A 189 54.10 -17.33 3.40
CA ASN A 189 54.75 -17.30 2.08
C ASN A 189 54.58 -15.92 1.40
N ASP A 190 55.62 -15.43 0.71
CA ASP A 190 55.60 -14.16 -0.03
C ASP A 190 54.46 -14.06 -1.05
N ARG A 191 54.02 -15.19 -1.61
CA ARG A 191 52.86 -15.25 -2.51
C ARG A 191 51.56 -14.91 -1.76
N VAL A 192 51.39 -15.41 -0.54
CA VAL A 192 50.26 -15.06 0.35
C VAL A 192 50.32 -13.57 0.68
N LYS A 193 51.49 -13.03 1.05
CA LYS A 193 51.67 -11.60 1.33
C LYS A 193 51.27 -10.72 0.14
N ARG A 194 51.67 -11.09 -1.07
CA ARG A 194 51.33 -10.35 -2.31
C ARG A 194 49.83 -10.31 -2.55
N ILE A 195 49.15 -11.45 -2.41
CA ILE A 195 47.68 -11.54 -2.57
C ILE A 195 46.98 -10.72 -1.47
N LEU A 196 47.46 -10.80 -0.22
CA LEU A 196 46.90 -10.01 0.88
C LEU A 196 47.03 -8.51 0.64
N LYS A 197 48.18 -8.02 0.16
CA LYS A 197 48.38 -6.59 -0.15
C LYS A 197 47.41 -6.09 -1.22
N ASP A 198 47.25 -6.86 -2.30
CA ASP A 198 46.32 -6.54 -3.38
C ASP A 198 44.88 -6.48 -2.87
N ARG A 199 44.43 -7.53 -2.17
CA ARG A 199 43.06 -7.63 -1.63
C ARG A 199 42.76 -6.61 -0.54
N PHE A 200 43.72 -6.32 0.33
CA PHE A 200 43.56 -5.32 1.38
C PHE A 200 43.43 -3.90 0.81
N SER A 201 44.19 -3.59 -0.24
CA SER A 201 44.11 -2.30 -0.93
C SER A 201 42.73 -2.14 -1.59
N GLU A 202 42.28 -3.17 -2.31
CA GLU A 202 40.96 -3.20 -2.93
C GLU A 202 39.82 -3.08 -1.91
N TYR A 203 39.89 -3.81 -0.80
CA TYR A 203 38.94 -3.70 0.29
C TYR A 203 38.92 -2.30 0.91
N SER A 204 40.08 -1.67 1.09
CA SER A 204 40.19 -0.33 1.68
C SER A 204 39.53 0.74 0.79
N ASP A 205 39.71 0.64 -0.53
CA ASP A 205 39.08 1.52 -1.50
C ASP A 205 37.58 1.25 -1.61
N TRP A 206 37.21 -0.04 -1.67
CA TRP A 206 35.81 -0.46 -1.65
C TRP A 206 35.08 0.06 -0.42
N LYS A 207 35.66 -0.05 0.78
CA LYS A 207 35.04 0.38 2.05
C LYS A 207 34.62 1.85 2.00
N LYS A 208 35.49 2.72 1.48
CA LYS A 208 35.21 4.17 1.34
C LYS A 208 34.10 4.43 0.33
N ALA A 209 34.17 3.80 -0.84
CA ALA A 209 33.17 3.94 -1.89
C ALA A 209 31.80 3.40 -1.43
N TYR A 210 31.80 2.27 -0.74
CA TYR A 210 30.61 1.55 -0.29
C TYR A 210 29.82 2.37 0.74
N LYS A 211 30.48 3.01 1.72
CA LYS A 211 29.78 3.90 2.67
C LYS A 211 29.00 5.00 1.94
N LYS A 212 29.67 5.71 1.02
CA LYS A 212 29.07 6.80 0.24
C LYS A 212 27.92 6.32 -0.65
N ASP A 213 28.09 5.14 -1.26
CA ASP A 213 27.06 4.53 -2.10
C ASP A 213 25.81 4.16 -1.29
N ILE A 214 25.96 3.51 -0.14
CA ILE A 214 24.82 3.15 0.74
C ILE A 214 24.10 4.40 1.26
N GLU A 215 24.83 5.44 1.67
CA GLU A 215 24.22 6.72 2.06
C GLU A 215 23.43 7.36 0.91
N GLY A 216 23.99 7.38 -0.30
CA GLY A 216 23.35 7.89 -1.51
C GLY A 216 22.09 7.11 -1.87
N ARG A 217 22.17 5.77 -1.93
CA ARG A 217 21.04 4.89 -2.22
C ARG A 217 19.92 5.04 -1.20
N LYS A 218 20.26 5.13 0.09
CA LYS A 218 19.28 5.35 1.15
C LYS A 218 18.56 6.68 0.99
N LYS A 219 19.27 7.76 0.65
CA LYS A 219 18.65 9.07 0.39
C LYS A 219 17.65 8.97 -0.77
N ILE A 220 18.07 8.38 -1.90
CA ILE A 220 17.22 8.21 -3.09
C ILE A 220 15.98 7.37 -2.76
N GLN A 221 16.15 6.24 -2.08
CA GLN A 221 15.03 5.37 -1.73
C GLN A 221 14.05 6.01 -0.74
N LYS A 222 14.53 6.87 0.18
CA LYS A 222 13.64 7.63 1.06
C LYS A 222 12.76 8.61 0.27
N GLU A 223 13.33 9.34 -0.69
CA GLU A 223 12.54 10.22 -1.55
C GLU A 223 11.56 9.43 -2.42
N TYR A 224 12.02 8.31 -2.98
CA TYR A 224 11.16 7.45 -3.79
C TYR A 224 10.00 6.85 -2.95
N LEU A 225 10.26 6.44 -1.71
CA LEU A 225 9.21 5.98 -0.79
C LEU A 225 8.15 7.07 -0.53
N ARG A 226 8.57 8.33 -0.31
CA ARG A 226 7.61 9.43 -0.17
C ARG A 226 6.75 9.59 -1.42
N ASN A 227 7.37 9.56 -2.60
CA ASN A 227 6.64 9.65 -3.86
C ASN A 227 5.64 8.50 -4.05
N GLN A 228 6.00 7.28 -3.64
CA GLN A 228 5.09 6.12 -3.69
C GLN A 228 3.91 6.27 -2.73
N VAL A 229 4.13 6.80 -1.53
CA VAL A 229 3.04 7.08 -0.58
C VAL A 229 2.08 8.15 -1.11
N GLU A 230 2.59 9.22 -1.72
CA GLU A 230 1.73 10.24 -2.34
C GLU A 230 0.97 9.68 -3.55
N SER A 231 1.61 8.83 -4.35
CA SER A 231 0.96 8.14 -5.46
C SER A 231 -0.16 7.22 -4.97
N LEU A 232 0.06 6.50 -3.87
CA LEU A 232 -0.96 5.66 -3.24
C LEU A 232 -2.18 6.48 -2.81
N LYS A 233 -1.97 7.62 -2.13
CA LYS A 233 -3.05 8.51 -1.72
C LYS A 233 -3.86 8.99 -2.92
N MET A 234 -3.18 9.44 -3.99
CA MET A 234 -3.83 9.88 -5.21
C MET A 234 -4.69 8.77 -5.85
N GLN A 235 -4.14 7.55 -5.96
CA GLN A 235 -4.89 6.41 -6.51
C GLN A 235 -6.12 6.07 -5.65
N LEU A 236 -6.00 6.11 -4.32
CA LEU A 236 -7.14 5.89 -3.41
C LEU A 236 -8.25 6.92 -3.64
N GLU A 237 -7.90 8.20 -3.77
CA GLU A 237 -8.86 9.27 -4.05
C GLU A 237 -9.56 9.08 -5.41
N TRP A 238 -8.87 8.57 -6.42
CA TRP A 238 -9.47 8.32 -7.74
C TRP A 238 -10.33 7.05 -7.79
N VAL A 239 -10.01 6.03 -7.00
CA VAL A 239 -10.75 4.75 -6.98
C VAL A 239 -12.02 4.82 -6.14
N LYS A 240 -12.02 5.61 -5.07
CA LYS A 240 -13.13 5.73 -4.12
C LYS A 240 -14.48 6.12 -4.77
N PRO A 241 -14.56 7.04 -5.75
CA PRO A 241 -15.81 7.36 -6.44
C PRO A 241 -16.40 6.15 -7.17
N TYR A 242 -15.58 5.31 -7.81
CA TYR A 242 -16.05 4.12 -8.52
C TYR A 242 -16.60 3.07 -7.56
N TYR A 243 -15.94 2.85 -6.42
CA TYR A 243 -16.48 1.98 -5.37
C TYR A 243 -17.82 2.48 -4.85
N THR A 244 -17.92 3.79 -4.58
CA THR A 244 -19.17 4.42 -4.12
C THR A 244 -20.27 4.27 -5.16
N LEU A 245 -19.96 4.47 -6.44
CA LEU A 245 -20.90 4.31 -7.55
C LEU A 245 -21.38 2.86 -7.68
N MET A 246 -20.50 1.87 -7.53
CA MET A 246 -20.89 0.45 -7.54
C MET A 246 -21.88 0.11 -6.43
N GLN A 247 -21.66 0.65 -5.22
CA GLN A 247 -22.58 0.47 -4.09
C GLN A 247 -23.93 1.15 -4.35
N GLN A 248 -23.93 2.33 -4.97
CA GLN A 248 -25.16 3.06 -5.30
C GLN A 248 -25.98 2.39 -6.42
N LEU A 249 -25.32 1.66 -7.32
CA LEU A 249 -25.94 0.93 -8.42
C LEU A 249 -26.28 -0.52 -8.08
N GLU A 250 -26.23 -0.89 -6.80
CA GLU A 250 -26.63 -2.21 -6.35
C GLU A 250 -28.15 -2.35 -6.43
N ILE A 251 -28.60 -3.26 -7.30
CA ILE A 251 -30.01 -3.61 -7.45
C ILE A 251 -30.30 -4.74 -6.47
N ASP A 252 -31.33 -4.57 -5.65
CA ASP A 252 -31.82 -5.65 -4.79
C ASP A 252 -32.57 -6.66 -5.68
N THR A 253 -31.95 -7.83 -5.87
CA THR A 253 -32.52 -8.97 -6.59
C THR A 253 -33.31 -9.90 -5.65
N GLY A 254 -33.34 -9.60 -4.34
CA GLY A 254 -33.74 -10.51 -3.27
C GLY A 254 -35.23 -10.56 -2.94
N VAL A 255 -36.10 -9.86 -3.66
CA VAL A 255 -37.55 -10.00 -3.45
C VAL A 255 -38.18 -10.32 -4.80
N ALA A 256 -38.72 -11.53 -4.91
CA ALA A 256 -39.82 -11.84 -5.83
C ALA A 256 -41.02 -10.99 -5.42
N ASN A 257 -40.92 -9.67 -5.59
CA ASN A 257 -42.02 -8.77 -5.37
C ASN A 257 -42.97 -9.01 -6.55
N PRO A 258 -44.22 -9.44 -6.32
CA PRO A 258 -45.19 -9.66 -7.40
C PRO A 258 -45.37 -8.44 -8.32
N ASP A 259 -45.03 -7.24 -7.82
CA ASP A 259 -45.05 -5.98 -8.56
C ASP A 259 -43.89 -5.82 -9.57
N LEU A 260 -42.85 -6.66 -9.51
CA LEU A 260 -41.73 -6.68 -10.46
C LEU A 260 -42.10 -7.57 -11.66
N LEU A 261 -42.98 -7.06 -12.52
CA LEU A 261 -43.34 -7.73 -13.78
C LEU A 261 -42.19 -7.67 -14.79
N ALA A 262 -42.01 -8.74 -15.57
CA ALA A 262 -41.05 -8.75 -16.67
C ALA A 262 -41.37 -7.62 -17.66
N GLY A 263 -40.51 -6.60 -17.70
CA GLY A 263 -40.67 -5.44 -18.59
C GLY A 263 -41.30 -4.18 -17.97
N VAL A 264 -41.51 -4.11 -16.65
CA VAL A 264 -42.00 -2.89 -15.97
C VAL A 264 -40.95 -2.34 -15.00
N ASP A 265 -40.66 -1.04 -15.12
CA ASP A 265 -39.76 -0.31 -14.24
C ASP A 265 -40.48 0.05 -12.93
N THR A 266 -40.21 -0.65 -11.82
CA THR A 266 -40.75 -0.28 -10.50
C THR A 266 -39.65 0.20 -9.55
N ASN A 267 -39.55 1.52 -9.38
CA ASN A 267 -38.73 2.10 -8.32
C ASN A 267 -39.55 2.15 -7.03
N ILE A 268 -39.19 1.34 -6.03
CA ILE A 268 -39.82 1.36 -4.71
C ILE A 268 -39.10 2.39 -3.84
N ILE A 269 -39.80 3.48 -3.50
CA ILE A 269 -39.35 4.42 -2.46
C ILE A 269 -39.90 3.91 -1.13
N LYS A 270 -39.01 3.51 -0.20
CA LYS A 270 -39.33 3.24 1.20
C LYS A 270 -38.95 4.44 2.06
#